data_AF-A0A563F0R6-F1
#
_entry.id   AF-A0A563F0R6-F1
#
_cell.length_a   1.000
_cell.length_b   1.000
_cell.length_c   1.000
_cell.angle_alpha   90.00
_cell.angle_beta   90.00
_cell.angle_gamma   90.00
#
_symmetry.space_group_name_H-M   'P 1'
#
loop_
_entity.id
_entity.type
_entity.pdbx_description
1 polymer ?
#
loop_
_entity_poly.entity_id
_entity_poly.type
_entity_poly.pdbx_seq_one_letter_code
_entity_poly.pdbx_strand_id
1 'polypeptide(L)'
;MGLKVGELAHSSGLTVRTLRYYDQIGLLTPSRSTGGHRLYDEADVQRLYRICLLRRIGLHLDDIASALDDPGWDLEHALRRHLDLVDHRLAVSGQLRKRLAAMLAAFPPKTSDVLETMEEMVMLDTAVQRRISILVYEDIAAAHAHLVGVFGLGEGRLDFADGVCVHGEVQAGDGVIWLHRVSPEFGLASPKTLGASTATTAVMVEDVDAHHARAVERGADVVYPPVDQPYGFREYSARDPEGGLWSFMSPLD
;
A
#
# COMPACT_ATOMS: atom_id res chain seq x y z
N MET A 1 -26.22 10.10 28.83
CA MET A 1 -25.38 9.60 29.94
C MET A 1 -24.19 8.91 29.31
N GLY A 2 -22.96 9.36 29.56
CA GLY A 2 -21.77 8.89 28.82
C GLY A 2 -21.20 7.59 29.39
N LEU A 3 -20.75 6.69 28.52
CA LEU A 3 -20.06 5.45 28.86
C LEU A 3 -18.61 5.71 29.26
N LYS A 4 -18.11 4.98 30.26
CA LYS A 4 -16.68 4.99 30.57
C LYS A 4 -15.91 4.18 29.53
N VAL A 5 -14.62 4.50 29.34
CA VAL A 5 -13.74 3.80 28.38
C VAL A 5 -13.73 2.27 28.55
N GLY A 6 -13.86 1.76 29.77
CA GLY A 6 -13.91 0.31 30.02
C GLY A 6 -15.23 -0.33 29.58
N GLU A 7 -16.35 0.37 29.80
CA GLU A 7 -17.68 -0.09 29.38
C GLU A 7 -17.81 -0.07 27.85
N LEU A 8 -17.26 0.97 27.21
CA LEU A 8 -17.22 1.08 25.76
C LEU A 8 -16.31 0.01 25.13
N ALA A 9 -15.15 -0.26 25.73
CA ALA A 9 -14.27 -1.35 25.30
C ALA A 9 -14.97 -2.70 25.35
N HIS A 10 -15.64 -3.00 26.47
CA HIS A 10 -16.36 -4.27 26.65
C HIS A 10 -17.51 -4.45 25.64
N SER A 11 -18.31 -3.40 25.42
CA SER A 11 -19.47 -3.46 24.50
C SER A 11 -19.10 -3.43 23.01
N SER A 12 -17.97 -2.81 22.64
CA SER A 12 -17.49 -2.76 21.25
C SER A 12 -16.56 -3.91 20.86
N GLY A 13 -16.10 -4.71 21.82
CA GLY A 13 -15.11 -5.77 21.59
C GLY A 13 -13.69 -5.24 21.31
N LEU A 14 -13.43 -3.95 21.54
CA LEU A 14 -12.12 -3.33 21.39
C LEU A 14 -11.38 -3.26 22.72
N THR A 15 -10.06 -3.12 22.66
CA THR A 15 -9.27 -2.88 23.88
C THR A 15 -9.33 -1.41 24.30
N VAL A 16 -9.19 -1.15 25.60
CA VAL A 16 -9.02 0.22 26.14
C VAL A 16 -7.82 0.92 25.48
N ARG A 17 -6.76 0.17 25.12
CA ARG A 17 -5.59 0.70 24.41
C ARG A 17 -5.96 1.20 23.01
N THR A 18 -6.79 0.46 22.29
CA THR A 18 -7.29 0.86 20.96
C THR A 18 -8.13 2.14 21.03
N LEU A 19 -9.05 2.24 22.00
CA LEU A 19 -9.86 3.45 22.17
C LEU A 19 -9.01 4.67 22.56
N ARG A 20 -7.98 4.49 23.39
CA ARG A 20 -7.03 5.57 23.70
C ARG A 20 -6.21 5.99 22.49
N TYR A 21 -5.85 5.04 21.63
CA TYR A 21 -5.15 5.34 20.39
C TYR A 21 -6.06 6.12 19.43
N TYR A 22 -7.33 5.76 19.30
CA TYR A 22 -8.30 6.51 18.49
C TYR A 22 -8.49 7.95 18.99
N ASP A 23 -8.54 8.16 20.31
CA ASP A 23 -8.53 9.49 20.93
C ASP A 23 -7.23 10.25 20.62
N GLN A 24 -6.08 9.58 20.71
CA GLN A 24 -4.77 10.20 20.43
C GLN A 24 -4.62 10.68 18.97
N ILE A 25 -5.19 9.94 18.02
CA ILE A 25 -5.18 10.32 16.59
C ILE A 25 -6.40 11.16 16.18
N GLY A 26 -7.25 11.54 17.13
CA GLY A 26 -8.46 12.35 16.87
C GLY A 26 -9.60 11.61 16.16
N LEU A 27 -9.47 10.30 15.93
CA LEU A 27 -10.46 9.48 15.23
C LEU A 27 -11.73 9.28 16.06
N LEU A 28 -11.62 9.20 17.40
CA LEU A 28 -12.75 9.14 18.32
C LEU A 28 -12.41 9.89 19.61
N THR A 29 -12.95 11.10 19.77
CA THR A 29 -12.54 12.04 20.82
C THR A 29 -13.64 12.19 21.87
N PRO A 30 -13.51 11.56 23.05
CA PRO A 30 -14.53 11.63 24.09
C PRO A 30 -14.53 12.96 24.84
N SER A 31 -15.68 13.30 25.42
CA SER A 31 -15.79 14.31 26.47
C SER A 31 -15.08 13.88 27.76
N ARG A 32 -14.78 14.83 28.65
CA ARG A 32 -14.19 14.54 29.98
C ARG A 32 -15.16 14.85 31.11
N SER A 33 -15.21 13.97 32.10
CA SER A 33 -15.95 14.21 33.35
C SER A 33 -15.26 15.28 34.21
N THR A 34 -15.98 15.80 35.20
CA THR A 34 -15.43 16.70 36.24
C THR A 34 -14.26 16.08 37.02
N GLY A 35 -14.17 14.75 37.08
CA GLY A 35 -13.04 14.01 37.67
C GLY A 35 -11.93 13.63 36.68
N GLY A 36 -11.97 14.13 35.44
CA GLY A 36 -10.94 13.92 34.42
C GLY A 36 -11.03 12.58 33.67
N HIS A 37 -12.08 11.79 33.88
CA HIS A 37 -12.29 10.52 33.18
C HIS A 37 -12.90 10.74 31.78
N ARG A 38 -12.49 9.94 30.80
CA ARG A 38 -13.09 9.92 29.45
C ARG A 38 -14.52 9.38 29.51
N LEU A 39 -15.46 10.12 28.92
CA LEU A 39 -16.87 9.78 28.81
C LEU A 39 -17.29 9.87 27.34
N TYR A 40 -17.79 8.75 26.82
CA TYR A 40 -18.25 8.63 25.44
C TYR A 40 -19.76 8.74 25.41
N ASP A 41 -20.29 9.69 24.66
CA ASP A 41 -21.74 9.85 24.50
C ASP A 41 -22.31 8.96 23.37
N GLU A 42 -23.58 9.15 23.04
CA GLU A 42 -24.24 8.35 22.02
C GLU A 42 -23.68 8.60 20.61
N ALA A 43 -23.24 9.83 20.31
CA ALA A 43 -22.63 10.17 19.03
C ALA A 43 -21.24 9.52 18.89
N ASP A 44 -20.48 9.49 19.99
CA ASP A 44 -19.20 8.78 20.05
C ASP A 44 -19.38 7.28 19.78
N VAL A 45 -20.42 6.66 20.37
CA VAL A 45 -20.74 5.25 20.15
C VAL A 45 -21.11 5.00 18.69
N GLN A 46 -21.94 5.86 18.08
CA GLN A 46 -22.31 5.74 16.66
C GLN A 46 -21.09 5.91 15.75
N ARG A 47 -20.21 6.88 16.02
CA ARG A 47 -18.95 7.07 15.29
C ARG A 47 -18.06 5.83 15.43
N LEU A 48 -17.95 5.26 16.62
CA LEU A 48 -17.19 4.03 16.85
C LEU A 48 -17.74 2.84 16.06
N TYR A 49 -19.06 2.67 15.96
CA TYR A 49 -19.65 1.61 15.13
C TYR A 49 -19.29 1.78 13.65
N ARG A 50 -19.29 3.01 13.13
CA ARG A 50 -18.87 3.29 11.75
C ARG A 50 -17.37 3.02 11.54
N ILE A 51 -16.52 3.40 12.50
CA ILE A 51 -15.08 3.07 12.49
C ILE A 51 -14.90 1.55 12.41
N CYS A 52 -15.59 0.79 13.26
CA CYS A 52 -15.50 -0.67 13.27
C CYS A 52 -15.98 -1.29 11.95
N LEU A 53 -17.08 -0.78 11.38
CA LEU A 53 -17.61 -1.24 10.09
C LEU A 53 -16.61 -1.00 8.95
N LEU A 54 -16.09 0.22 8.83
CA LEU A 54 -15.16 0.59 7.78
C LEU A 54 -13.81 -0.13 7.92
N ARG A 55 -13.35 -0.37 9.15
CA ARG A 55 -12.15 -1.18 9.40
C ARG A 55 -12.36 -2.65 9.00
N ARG A 56 -13.57 -3.17 9.14
CA ARG A 56 -13.90 -4.56 8.78
C ARG A 56 -13.86 -4.80 7.27
N ILE A 57 -14.15 -3.78 6.47
CA ILE A 57 -14.00 -3.81 5.01
C ILE A 57 -12.58 -3.40 4.56
N GLY A 58 -11.61 -3.37 5.49
CA GLY A 58 -10.19 -3.23 5.17
C GLY A 58 -9.69 -1.80 4.98
N LEU A 59 -10.47 -0.77 5.33
CA LEU A 59 -9.98 0.61 5.27
C LEU A 59 -8.97 0.88 6.40
N HIS A 60 -7.98 1.71 6.07
CA HIS A 60 -7.02 2.22 7.04
C HIS A 60 -7.66 3.31 7.90
N LEU A 61 -7.15 3.51 9.12
CA LEU A 61 -7.77 4.41 10.11
C LEU A 61 -7.87 5.87 9.62
N ASP A 62 -6.95 6.31 8.77
CA ASP A 62 -6.93 7.67 8.23
C ASP A 62 -8.00 7.87 7.13
N ASP A 63 -8.23 6.84 6.31
CA ASP A 63 -9.34 6.82 5.34
C ASP A 63 -10.69 6.81 6.06
N ILE A 64 -10.74 6.11 7.20
CA ILE A 64 -11.92 6.07 8.06
C ILE A 64 -12.17 7.46 8.68
N ALA A 65 -11.14 8.16 9.16
CA ALA A 65 -11.30 9.52 9.67
C ALA A 65 -11.90 10.44 8.60
N SER A 66 -11.28 10.44 7.41
CA SER A 66 -11.71 11.24 6.27
C SER A 66 -13.14 10.91 5.82
N ALA A 67 -13.49 9.61 5.78
CA ALA A 67 -14.83 9.13 5.46
C ALA A 67 -15.91 9.57 6.45
N LEU A 68 -15.54 9.72 7.72
CA LEU A 68 -16.47 10.10 8.77
C LEU A 68 -16.64 11.62 8.89
N ASP A 69 -15.66 12.37 8.41
CA ASP A 69 -15.59 13.83 8.55
C ASP A 69 -16.00 14.58 7.26
N ASP A 70 -16.00 13.91 6.10
CA ASP A 70 -16.44 14.47 4.82
C ASP A 70 -17.78 13.88 4.35
N PRO A 71 -18.86 14.68 4.23
CA PRO A 71 -20.15 14.24 3.66
C PRO A 71 -20.06 13.86 2.18
N GLY A 72 -19.02 14.30 1.47
CA GLY A 72 -18.73 14.02 0.07
C GLY A 72 -17.76 12.86 -0.16
N TRP A 73 -17.27 12.22 0.92
CA TRP A 73 -16.41 11.05 0.78
C TRP A 73 -17.15 9.91 0.08
N ASP A 74 -16.55 9.43 -1.01
CA ASP A 74 -17.19 8.45 -1.89
C ASP A 74 -17.07 7.03 -1.32
N LEU A 75 -17.91 6.73 -0.33
CA LEU A 75 -18.09 5.39 0.23
C LEU A 75 -18.39 4.36 -0.85
N GLU A 76 -19.10 4.76 -1.90
CA GLU A 76 -19.42 3.89 -3.03
C GLU A 76 -18.15 3.51 -3.79
N HIS A 77 -17.23 4.44 -4.04
CA HIS A 77 -15.91 4.15 -4.63
C HIS A 77 -15.04 3.27 -3.72
N ALA A 78 -15.00 3.53 -2.41
CA ALA A 78 -14.24 2.69 -1.48
C ALA A 78 -14.78 1.25 -1.42
N LEU A 79 -16.11 1.09 -1.41
CA LEU A 79 -16.76 -0.22 -1.46
C LEU A 79 -16.53 -0.93 -2.79
N ARG A 80 -16.55 -0.21 -3.92
CA ARG A 80 -16.22 -0.78 -5.24
C ARG A 80 -14.80 -1.34 -5.29
N ARG A 81 -13.80 -0.57 -4.83
CA ARG A 81 -12.41 -1.05 -4.77
C ARG A 81 -12.27 -2.29 -3.89
N HIS A 82 -12.98 -2.34 -2.77
CA HIS A 82 -12.97 -3.54 -1.92
C HIS A 82 -13.65 -4.73 -2.58
N LEU A 83 -14.77 -4.50 -3.27
CA LEU A 83 -15.47 -5.52 -4.05
C LEU A 83 -14.53 -6.10 -5.12
N ASP A 84 -13.81 -5.27 -5.86
CA ASP A 84 -12.84 -5.70 -6.88
C ASP A 84 -11.72 -6.59 -6.28
N LEU A 85 -11.22 -6.23 -5.10
CA LEU A 85 -10.21 -7.03 -4.39
C LEU A 85 -10.78 -8.39 -3.96
N VAL A 86 -12.00 -8.42 -3.44
CA VAL A 86 -12.68 -9.65 -3.03
C VAL A 86 -12.97 -10.52 -4.25
N ASP A 87 -13.45 -9.93 -5.35
CA ASP A 87 -13.72 -10.62 -6.61
C ASP A 87 -12.44 -11.21 -7.21
N HIS A 88 -11.31 -10.50 -7.13
CA HIS A 88 -10.02 -11.04 -7.54
C HIS A 88 -9.63 -12.27 -6.70
N ARG A 89 -9.74 -12.18 -5.36
CA ARG A 89 -9.47 -13.32 -4.46
C ARG A 89 -10.39 -14.52 -4.73
N LEU A 90 -11.67 -14.25 -5.02
CA LEU A 90 -12.65 -15.27 -5.38
C LEU A 90 -12.34 -15.90 -6.74
N ALA A 91 -11.91 -15.13 -7.73
CA ALA A 91 -11.53 -15.63 -9.04
C ALA A 91 -10.35 -16.60 -8.94
N VAL A 92 -9.28 -16.21 -8.23
CA VAL A 92 -8.10 -17.05 -8.03
C VAL A 92 -8.44 -18.32 -7.23
N SER A 93 -9.17 -18.17 -6.13
CA SER A 93 -9.63 -19.32 -5.31
C SER A 93 -10.57 -20.24 -6.10
N GLY A 94 -11.43 -19.67 -6.94
CA GLY A 94 -12.36 -20.38 -7.81
C GLY A 94 -11.64 -21.17 -8.90
N GLN A 95 -10.54 -20.64 -9.44
CA GLN A 95 -9.68 -21.32 -10.41
C GLN A 95 -8.96 -22.51 -9.77
N LEU A 96 -8.36 -22.33 -8.59
CA LEU A 96 -7.77 -23.43 -7.83
C LEU A 96 -8.80 -24.54 -7.56
N ARG A 97 -10.00 -24.16 -7.08
CA ARG A 97 -11.09 -25.11 -6.84
C ARG A 97 -11.45 -25.90 -8.11
N LYS A 98 -11.58 -25.24 -9.26
CA LYS A 98 -11.90 -25.90 -10.54
C LYS A 98 -10.82 -26.91 -10.94
N ARG A 99 -9.54 -26.56 -10.79
CA ARG A 99 -8.40 -27.46 -11.06
C ARG A 99 -8.39 -28.67 -10.15
N LEU A 100 -8.49 -28.46 -8.83
CA LEU A 100 -8.58 -29.54 -7.85
C LEU A 100 -9.77 -30.47 -8.15
N ALA A 101 -10.93 -29.91 -8.49
CA ALA A 101 -12.10 -30.70 -8.87
C ALA A 101 -11.86 -31.51 -10.16
N ALA A 102 -11.20 -30.93 -11.16
CA ALA A 102 -10.84 -31.64 -12.41
C ALA A 102 -9.84 -32.77 -12.16
N MET A 103 -8.83 -32.55 -11.31
CA MET A 103 -7.85 -33.58 -10.91
C MET A 103 -8.51 -34.73 -10.14
N LEU A 104 -9.45 -34.42 -9.24
CA LEU A 104 -10.25 -35.42 -8.53
C LEU A 104 -11.12 -36.23 -9.50
N ALA A 105 -11.69 -35.58 -10.53
CA ALA A 105 -12.48 -36.27 -11.56
C ALA A 105 -11.62 -37.16 -12.47
N ALA A 106 -10.34 -36.83 -12.67
CA ALA A 106 -9.40 -37.54 -13.55
C ALA A 106 -8.43 -38.46 -12.77
N PHE A 107 -8.84 -39.01 -11.63
CA PHE A 107 -7.93 -39.76 -10.75
C PHE A 107 -7.50 -41.12 -11.36
N PRO A 108 -6.20 -41.49 -11.31
CA PRO A 108 -5.09 -40.71 -10.75
C PRO A 108 -4.64 -39.58 -11.71
N PRO A 109 -4.46 -38.34 -11.20
CA PRO A 109 -4.00 -37.23 -12.01
C PRO A 109 -2.54 -37.44 -12.44
N LYS A 110 -2.11 -36.73 -13.48
CA LYS A 110 -0.69 -36.71 -13.87
C LYS A 110 0.12 -35.99 -12.80
N THR A 111 1.35 -36.45 -12.57
CA THR A 111 2.28 -35.84 -11.61
C THR A 111 2.58 -34.36 -11.94
N SER A 112 2.62 -33.98 -13.23
CA SER A 112 2.76 -32.58 -13.67
C SER A 112 1.65 -31.70 -13.12
N ASP A 113 0.40 -32.15 -13.24
CA ASP A 113 -0.78 -31.39 -12.85
C ASP A 113 -0.83 -31.21 -11.33
N VAL A 114 -0.30 -32.17 -10.58
CA VAL A 114 -0.15 -32.11 -9.12
C VAL A 114 0.89 -31.07 -8.72
N LEU A 115 2.06 -31.06 -9.36
CA LEU A 115 3.14 -30.12 -9.05
C LEU A 115 2.75 -28.66 -9.36
N GLU A 116 2.19 -28.40 -10.54
CA GLU A 116 1.68 -27.06 -10.92
C GLU A 116 0.61 -26.57 -9.94
N THR A 117 -0.31 -27.44 -9.54
CA THR A 117 -1.36 -27.07 -8.58
C THR A 117 -0.79 -26.81 -7.19
N MET A 118 0.22 -27.56 -6.75
CA MET A 118 0.90 -27.34 -5.47
C MET A 118 1.66 -26.00 -5.44
N GLU A 119 2.31 -25.61 -6.52
CA GLU A 119 2.96 -24.29 -6.64
C GLU A 119 1.93 -23.15 -6.52
N GLU A 120 0.79 -23.26 -7.22
CA GLU A 120 -0.32 -22.29 -7.10
C GLU A 120 -0.91 -22.25 -5.68
N MET A 121 -1.02 -23.40 -5.01
CA MET A 121 -1.48 -23.48 -3.61
C MET A 121 -0.53 -22.79 -2.64
N VAL A 122 0.79 -22.95 -2.81
CA VAL A 122 1.80 -22.26 -1.98
C VAL A 122 1.71 -20.75 -2.14
N MET A 123 1.43 -20.25 -3.34
CA MET A 123 1.19 -18.81 -3.58
C MET A 123 -0.10 -18.33 -2.90
N LEU A 124 -1.12 -19.17 -2.80
CA LEU A 124 -2.42 -18.84 -2.20
C LEU A 124 -2.48 -18.96 -0.68
N ASP A 125 -1.65 -19.83 -0.07
CA ASP A 125 -1.67 -20.15 1.36
C ASP A 125 -0.63 -19.36 2.18
N THR A 126 -0.08 -18.28 1.61
CA THR A 126 0.87 -17.43 2.33
C THR A 126 0.15 -16.53 3.33
N ALA A 127 0.52 -16.62 4.61
CA ALA A 127 0.07 -15.69 5.66
C ALA A 127 0.45 -14.22 5.36
N VAL A 128 1.42 -14.01 4.46
CA VAL A 128 1.85 -12.69 3.98
C VAL A 128 0.94 -12.29 2.82
N GLN A 129 0.02 -11.36 3.08
CA GLN A 129 -0.98 -10.95 2.09
C GLN A 129 -0.47 -9.93 1.07
N ARG A 130 0.52 -9.11 1.44
CA ARG A 130 1.09 -8.05 0.59
C ARG A 130 2.44 -7.59 1.15
N ARG A 131 3.40 -7.32 0.25
CA ARG A 131 4.64 -6.60 0.57
C ARG A 131 4.48 -5.13 0.17
N ILE A 132 4.84 -4.21 1.07
CA ILE A 132 4.96 -2.79 0.76
C ILE A 132 6.45 -2.42 0.86
N SER A 133 6.97 -1.82 -0.20
CA SER A 133 8.33 -1.28 -0.20
C SER A 133 8.33 0.14 0.36
N ILE A 134 9.32 0.47 1.19
CA ILE A 134 9.50 1.82 1.72
C ILE A 134 10.82 2.37 1.17
N LEU A 135 10.76 3.54 0.53
CA LEU A 135 11.91 4.29 0.06
C LEU A 135 12.08 5.54 0.93
N VAL A 136 13.33 5.90 1.23
CA VAL A 136 13.65 6.97 2.16
C VAL A 136 14.21 8.18 1.42
N TYR A 137 13.60 9.34 1.63
CA TYR A 137 13.96 10.61 0.99
C TYR A 137 14.16 11.72 2.04
N GLU A 138 15.06 12.65 1.77
CA GLU A 138 15.14 13.94 2.46
C GLU A 138 13.97 14.85 2.08
N ASP A 139 13.61 14.88 0.79
CA ASP A 139 12.49 15.65 0.24
C ASP A 139 11.49 14.72 -0.46
N ILE A 140 10.51 14.25 0.30
CA ILE A 140 9.45 13.35 -0.18
C ILE A 140 8.65 14.00 -1.32
N ALA A 141 8.34 15.30 -1.23
CA ALA A 141 7.47 15.96 -2.20
C ALA A 141 8.17 16.09 -3.56
N ALA A 142 9.46 16.47 -3.55
CA ALA A 142 10.27 16.51 -4.77
C ALA A 142 10.48 15.11 -5.36
N ALA A 143 10.75 14.10 -4.52
CA ALA A 143 10.86 12.72 -4.96
C ALA A 143 9.56 12.22 -5.60
N HIS A 144 8.42 12.40 -4.93
CA HIS A 144 7.10 12.03 -5.45
C HIS A 144 6.81 12.68 -6.80
N ALA A 145 7.02 14.00 -6.91
CA ALA A 145 6.82 14.73 -8.16
C ALA A 145 7.69 14.18 -9.31
N HIS A 146 8.94 13.79 -9.02
CA HIS A 146 9.80 13.16 -10.01
C HIS A 146 9.35 11.74 -10.38
N LEU A 147 9.03 10.91 -9.39
CA LEU A 147 8.62 9.52 -9.62
C LEU A 147 7.32 9.45 -10.45
N VAL A 148 6.37 10.35 -10.20
CA VAL A 148 5.14 10.46 -10.99
C VAL A 148 5.41 11.15 -12.33
N GLY A 149 6.04 12.32 -12.28
CA GLY A 149 6.19 13.19 -13.45
C GLY A 149 7.17 12.64 -14.48
N VAL A 150 8.33 12.14 -14.04
CA VAL A 150 9.44 11.69 -14.89
C VAL A 150 9.37 10.19 -15.13
N PHE A 151 9.19 9.39 -14.07
CA PHE A 151 9.11 7.93 -14.21
C PHE A 151 7.71 7.39 -14.49
N GLY A 152 6.67 8.23 -14.40
CA GLY A 152 5.33 7.85 -14.84
C GLY A 152 4.69 6.81 -13.94
N LEU A 153 5.13 6.74 -12.68
CA LEU A 153 4.40 5.99 -11.66
C LEU A 153 3.05 6.66 -11.39
N GLY A 154 2.08 5.89 -10.94
CA GLY A 154 0.77 6.44 -10.59
C GLY A 154 0.85 7.32 -9.36
N GLU A 155 0.06 8.38 -9.34
CA GLU A 155 -0.02 9.32 -8.22
C GLU A 155 -0.56 8.64 -6.95
N GLY A 156 0.04 8.95 -5.81
CA GLY A 156 -0.44 8.53 -4.50
C GLY A 156 -0.54 9.71 -3.54
N ARG A 157 -0.95 9.43 -2.30
CA ARG A 157 -1.18 10.46 -1.29
C ARG A 157 0.14 11.07 -0.82
N LEU A 158 0.12 12.38 -0.53
CA LEU A 158 1.16 13.06 0.23
C LEU A 158 0.55 13.58 1.54
N ASP A 159 1.16 13.22 2.66
CA ASP A 159 0.74 13.67 3.99
C ASP A 159 1.72 14.69 4.52
N PHE A 160 1.19 15.79 5.07
CA PHE A 160 1.97 16.93 5.57
C PHE A 160 1.68 17.18 7.04
N ALA A 161 2.72 17.50 7.81
CA ALA A 161 2.64 17.99 9.18
C ALA A 161 3.49 19.26 9.30
N ASP A 162 2.91 20.33 9.84
CA ASP A 162 3.57 21.64 9.99
C ASP A 162 4.23 22.17 8.70
N GLY A 163 3.59 21.93 7.56
CA GLY A 163 4.07 22.36 6.24
C GLY A 163 5.18 21.50 5.64
N VAL A 164 5.58 20.42 6.32
CA VAL A 164 6.60 19.46 5.84
C VAL A 164 5.93 18.15 5.45
N CYS A 165 6.30 17.59 4.30
CA CYS A 165 5.82 16.28 3.90
C CYS A 165 6.46 15.21 4.81
N VAL A 166 5.63 14.37 5.44
CA VAL A 166 6.08 13.34 6.41
C VAL A 166 5.90 11.93 5.89
N HIS A 167 5.02 11.74 4.91
CA HIS A 167 4.76 10.48 4.23
C HIS A 167 4.28 10.76 2.81
N GLY A 168 4.64 9.89 1.88
CA GLY A 168 4.14 9.91 0.52
C GLY A 168 3.90 8.52 -0.03
N GLU A 169 3.14 8.42 -1.11
CA GLU A 169 2.89 7.17 -1.79
C GLU A 169 2.99 7.34 -3.30
N VAL A 170 3.48 6.31 -4.00
CA VAL A 170 3.35 6.20 -5.47
C VAL A 170 2.83 4.81 -5.82
N GLN A 171 2.01 4.72 -6.87
CA GLN A 171 1.52 3.43 -7.38
C GLN A 171 2.50 2.88 -8.42
N ALA A 172 2.89 1.63 -8.27
CA ALA A 172 3.79 0.92 -9.18
C ALA A 172 3.15 -0.42 -9.58
N GLY A 173 2.35 -0.40 -10.64
CA GLY A 173 1.69 -1.59 -11.19
C GLY A 173 0.71 -2.24 -10.19
N ASP A 174 1.14 -3.35 -9.60
CA ASP A 174 0.37 -4.17 -8.66
C ASP A 174 0.46 -3.72 -7.19
N GLY A 175 1.28 -2.69 -6.92
CA GLY A 175 1.68 -2.31 -5.57
C GLY A 175 1.69 -0.80 -5.30
N VAL A 176 1.76 -0.48 -4.01
CA VAL A 176 2.08 0.87 -3.52
C VAL A 176 3.52 0.86 -2.99
N ILE A 177 4.26 1.91 -3.29
CA ILE A 177 5.55 2.22 -2.67
C ILE A 177 5.34 3.38 -1.72
N TRP A 178 5.76 3.22 -0.48
CA TRP A 178 5.74 4.26 0.52
C TRP A 178 7.03 5.08 0.49
N LEU A 179 6.89 6.38 0.62
CA LEU A 179 7.97 7.36 0.69
C LEU A 179 8.03 7.85 2.13
N HIS A 180 9.12 7.55 2.82
CA HIS A 180 9.33 7.91 4.20
C HIS A 180 10.46 8.91 4.32
N ARG A 181 10.39 9.78 5.33
CA ARG A 181 11.44 10.75 5.60
C ARG A 181 12.68 10.08 6.19
N VAL A 182 13.83 10.71 6.03
CA VAL A 182 15.02 10.39 6.84
C VAL A 182 14.64 10.42 8.32
N SER A 183 14.98 9.34 9.04
CA SER A 183 14.75 9.20 10.48
C SER A 183 15.92 8.47 11.14
N PRO A 184 16.86 9.22 11.75
CA PRO A 184 18.04 8.64 12.40
C PRO A 184 17.70 7.70 13.56
N GLU A 185 16.60 7.93 14.27
CA GLU A 185 16.16 7.11 15.41
C GLU A 185 15.83 5.66 15.00
N PHE A 186 15.43 5.46 13.74
CA PHE A 186 15.16 4.16 13.14
C PHE A 186 16.26 3.72 12.15
N GLY A 187 17.37 4.47 12.07
CA GLY A 187 18.46 4.18 11.13
C GLY A 187 18.09 4.35 9.66
N LEU A 188 17.09 5.20 9.35
CA LEU A 188 16.64 5.46 7.98
C LEU A 188 17.39 6.67 7.41
N ALA A 189 18.12 6.45 6.31
CA ALA A 189 18.85 7.47 5.57
C ALA A 189 18.55 7.37 4.08
N SER A 190 18.58 8.49 3.36
CA SER A 190 18.35 8.50 1.92
C SER A 190 19.62 8.14 1.14
N PRO A 191 19.49 7.69 -0.14
CA PRO A 191 20.65 7.39 -0.98
C PRO A 191 21.59 8.60 -1.15
N LYS A 192 21.04 9.82 -1.14
CA LYS A 192 21.80 11.07 -1.22
C LYS A 192 22.70 11.26 0.00
N THR A 193 22.16 11.08 1.21
CA THR A 193 22.95 11.14 2.44
C THR A 193 24.03 10.06 2.47
N LEU A 194 23.71 8.83 2.01
CA LEU A 194 24.64 7.70 2.04
C LEU A 194 25.69 7.72 0.91
N GLY A 195 25.44 8.47 -0.16
CA GLY A 195 26.25 8.43 -1.39
C GLY A 195 26.19 7.08 -2.12
N ALA A 196 25.22 6.23 -1.79
CA ALA A 196 25.06 4.90 -2.34
C ALA A 196 23.59 4.44 -2.27
N SER A 197 23.18 3.64 -3.25
CA SER A 197 21.92 2.89 -3.19
C SER A 197 22.20 1.51 -2.58
N THR A 198 21.54 1.19 -1.46
CA THR A 198 21.64 -0.14 -0.81
C THR A 198 20.63 -1.14 -1.36
N ALA A 199 19.66 -0.65 -2.14
CA ALA A 199 18.68 -1.44 -2.88
C ALA A 199 18.37 -0.75 -4.22
N THR A 200 17.81 -1.50 -5.17
CA THR A 200 17.36 -1.00 -6.47
C THR A 200 15.90 -1.35 -6.66
N THR A 201 15.12 -0.45 -7.27
CA THR A 201 13.72 -0.70 -7.60
C THR A 201 13.60 -1.07 -9.08
N ALA A 202 13.11 -2.28 -9.35
CA ALA A 202 12.84 -2.77 -10.69
C ALA A 202 11.33 -2.70 -10.97
N VAL A 203 10.95 -2.12 -12.10
CA VAL A 203 9.55 -1.95 -12.50
C VAL A 203 9.34 -2.49 -13.92
N MET A 204 8.33 -3.37 -14.06
CA MET A 204 7.88 -3.83 -15.37
C MET A 204 7.07 -2.74 -16.07
N VAL A 205 7.38 -2.48 -17.33
CA VAL A 205 6.64 -1.55 -18.19
C VAL A 205 6.21 -2.26 -19.46
N GLU A 206 5.15 -1.77 -20.11
CA GLU A 206 4.61 -2.37 -21.33
C GLU A 206 5.61 -2.29 -22.49
N ASP A 207 6.19 -1.10 -22.70
CA ASP A 207 7.22 -0.82 -23.71
C ASP A 207 8.34 0.01 -23.07
N VAL A 208 9.51 -0.59 -22.94
CA VAL A 208 10.66 0.03 -22.28
C VAL A 208 11.30 1.15 -23.09
N ASP A 209 11.29 1.07 -24.42
CA ASP A 209 11.86 2.12 -25.28
C ASP A 209 10.98 3.37 -25.26
N ALA A 210 9.65 3.18 -25.35
CA ALA A 210 8.69 4.28 -25.26
C ALA A 210 8.73 4.93 -23.86
N HIS A 211 8.81 4.12 -22.80
CA HIS A 211 8.93 4.62 -21.42
C HIS A 211 10.23 5.42 -21.22
N HIS A 212 11.36 4.89 -21.69
CA HIS A 212 12.65 5.59 -21.68
C HIS A 212 12.60 6.93 -22.42
N ALA A 213 12.05 6.97 -23.64
CA ALA A 213 11.95 8.19 -24.43
C ALA A 213 11.17 9.29 -23.69
N ARG A 214 10.04 8.92 -23.06
CA ARG A 214 9.26 9.84 -22.22
C ARG A 214 10.04 10.31 -21.00
N ALA A 215 10.77 9.41 -20.34
CA ALA A 215 11.57 9.75 -19.17
C ALA A 215 12.68 10.75 -19.53
N VAL A 216 13.37 10.55 -20.65
CA VAL A 216 14.41 11.47 -21.16
C VAL A 216 13.82 12.83 -21.50
N GLU A 217 12.68 12.89 -22.21
CA GLU A 217 12.00 14.15 -22.52
C GLU A 217 11.68 14.97 -21.26
N ARG A 218 11.43 14.27 -20.14
CA ARG A 218 11.10 14.87 -18.84
C ARG A 218 12.32 15.06 -17.93
N GLY A 219 13.53 14.88 -18.46
CA GLY A 219 14.77 15.19 -17.74
C GLY A 219 15.23 14.10 -16.78
N ALA A 220 14.96 12.82 -17.07
CA ALA A 220 15.51 11.71 -16.31
C ALA A 220 17.05 11.70 -16.32
N ASP A 221 17.67 11.43 -15.17
CA ASP A 221 19.09 11.12 -15.05
C ASP A 221 19.33 9.65 -15.46
N VAL A 222 19.50 9.41 -16.75
CA VAL A 222 19.68 8.07 -17.31
C VAL A 222 21.08 7.55 -17.01
N VAL A 223 21.16 6.39 -16.36
CA VAL A 223 22.42 5.68 -16.07
C VAL A 223 22.92 4.94 -17.30
N TYR A 224 22.02 4.24 -17.99
CA TYR A 224 22.27 3.62 -19.30
C TYR A 224 20.95 3.50 -20.09
N PRO A 225 21.00 3.64 -21.43
CA PRO A 225 19.81 3.56 -22.29
C PRO A 225 19.32 2.11 -22.49
N PRO A 226 18.12 1.89 -23.05
CA PRO A 226 17.55 0.56 -23.27
C PRO A 226 18.50 -0.41 -23.99
N VAL A 227 18.79 -1.53 -23.34
CA VAL A 227 19.67 -2.59 -23.84
C VAL A 227 19.07 -3.96 -23.59
N ASP A 228 19.27 -4.88 -24.54
CA ASP A 228 18.84 -6.26 -24.41
C ASP A 228 19.77 -7.01 -23.46
N GLN A 229 19.20 -7.69 -22.47
CA GLN A 229 19.92 -8.42 -21.45
C GLN A 229 19.95 -9.91 -21.76
N PRO A 230 21.02 -10.63 -21.38
CA PRO A 230 21.18 -12.05 -21.66
C PRO A 230 20.15 -12.94 -20.94
N TYR A 231 19.37 -12.38 -20.02
CA TYR A 231 18.33 -13.06 -19.25
C TYR A 231 16.90 -12.76 -19.74
N GLY A 232 16.75 -12.25 -20.98
CA GLY A 232 15.46 -12.22 -21.70
C GLY A 232 14.63 -10.95 -21.53
N PHE A 233 15.23 -9.85 -21.08
CA PHE A 233 14.56 -8.56 -20.90
C PHE A 233 15.31 -7.47 -21.64
N ARG A 234 14.57 -6.48 -22.12
CA ARG A 234 15.11 -5.18 -22.52
C ARG A 234 14.92 -4.23 -21.35
N GLU A 235 15.98 -3.57 -20.90
CA GLU A 235 15.91 -2.68 -19.74
C GLU A 235 16.76 -1.42 -19.89
N TYR A 236 16.39 -0.38 -19.15
CA TYR A 236 17.22 0.81 -18.92
C TYR A 236 17.20 1.19 -17.44
N SER A 237 18.21 1.92 -16.98
CA SER A 237 18.22 2.43 -15.61
C SER A 237 18.37 3.95 -15.55
N ALA A 238 17.77 4.53 -14.52
CA ALA A 238 17.85 5.95 -14.21
C ALA A 238 17.95 6.19 -12.70
N ARG A 239 18.41 7.38 -12.31
CA ARG A 239 18.43 7.83 -10.92
C ARG A 239 17.26 8.76 -10.64
N ASP A 240 16.69 8.61 -9.46
CA ASP A 240 15.77 9.60 -8.90
C ASP A 240 16.53 10.83 -8.35
N PRO A 241 15.84 11.89 -7.87
CA PRO A 241 16.48 13.14 -7.44
C PRO A 241 17.46 12.99 -6.28
N GLU A 242 17.40 11.89 -5.52
CA GLU A 242 18.30 11.62 -4.41
C GLU A 242 19.29 10.49 -4.71
N GLY A 243 19.40 10.08 -5.98
CA GLY A 243 20.38 9.10 -6.44
C GLY A 243 19.97 7.65 -6.24
N GLY A 244 18.71 7.38 -5.86
CA GLY A 244 18.13 6.05 -5.82
C GLY A 244 18.09 5.43 -7.22
N LEU A 245 18.53 4.16 -7.33
CA LEU A 245 18.60 3.47 -8.62
C LEU A 245 17.26 2.80 -8.97
N TRP A 246 16.78 3.08 -10.19
CA TRP A 246 15.59 2.48 -10.76
C TRP A 246 15.94 1.77 -12.08
N SER A 247 15.42 0.55 -12.26
CA SER A 247 15.45 -0.17 -13.54
C SER A 247 14.03 -0.35 -14.07
N PHE A 248 13.83 -0.08 -15.35
CA PHE A 248 12.57 -0.30 -16.04
C PHE A 248 12.80 -1.30 -17.16
N MET A 249 11.92 -2.30 -17.27
CA MET A 249 12.14 -3.41 -18.20
C MET A 249 10.84 -3.94 -18.81
N SER A 250 10.96 -4.47 -20.02
CA SER A 250 9.93 -5.27 -20.70
C SER A 250 10.56 -6.58 -21.21
N PRO A 251 9.81 -7.69 -21.32
CA PRO A 251 10.34 -8.92 -21.91
C PRO A 251 10.80 -8.70 -23.36
N LEU A 252 11.80 -9.47 -23.80
CA LEU A 252 12.11 -9.60 -25.22
C LEU A 252 11.08 -10.52 -25.90
N ASP A 253 10.73 -10.19 -27.14
CA ASP A 253 9.87 -11.03 -28.00
C ASP A 253 10.53 -12.36 -28.41
#